data_AF-A0A662CBJ5-F1
#
_entry.id   AF-A0A662CBJ5-F1
#
_cell.length_a   1.000
_cell.length_b   1.000
_cell.length_c   1.000
_cell.angle_alpha   90.00
_cell.angle_beta   90.00
_cell.angle_gamma   90.00
#
_symmetry.space_group_name_H-M   'P 1'
#
loop_
_entity.id
_entity.type
_entity.pdbx_description
1 polymer ?
#
loop_
_entity_poly.entity_id
_entity_poly.type
_entity_poly.pdbx_seq_one_letter_code
_entity_poly.pdbx_strand_id
1 'polypeptide(L)'
;MKNEVVIYLAHYDHLGTDGLGGVFNGADDNASGTVALLEIAEAFMMEKKNPGRSIGILWVSAEEIGLYGSQYFADHPLVARENIAAAINLDMVGRTKTKEDEASTRSGLTIQGGDSVKVIGGLQSKVLMEINESTLAESGLVGNYKYNNLTDPNRYFFRSDHISFARKDIPVLFYSTGTHRDYHMVGDVEESLDYEKFLKMTRFCYKVGLNVAQYSGSIKVDNPMSKW
;
A
#
# COMPACT_ATOMS: atom_id res chain seq x y z
N MET A 1 -23.98 -7.17 1.30
CA MET A 1 -22.56 -7.46 1.61
C MET A 1 -21.99 -8.69 0.91
N LYS A 2 -22.75 -9.78 0.64
CA LYS A 2 -22.21 -11.04 0.06
C LYS A 2 -21.50 -10.97 -1.31
N ASN A 3 -21.38 -9.79 -1.94
CA ASN A 3 -20.80 -9.63 -3.27
C ASN A 3 -19.69 -8.55 -3.33
N GLU A 4 -19.25 -8.02 -2.18
CA GLU A 4 -18.17 -7.02 -2.15
C GLU A 4 -16.79 -7.69 -1.94
N VAL A 5 -15.74 -7.09 -2.52
CA VAL A 5 -14.35 -7.53 -2.38
C VAL A 5 -13.48 -6.43 -1.78
N VAL A 6 -12.55 -6.81 -0.90
CA VAL A 6 -11.41 -5.98 -0.49
C VAL A 6 -10.21 -6.45 -1.30
N ILE A 7 -9.61 -5.57 -2.09
CA ILE A 7 -8.45 -5.89 -2.94
C ILE A 7 -7.19 -5.42 -2.23
N TYR A 8 -6.22 -6.32 -2.05
CA TYR A 8 -4.84 -5.96 -1.75
C TYR A 8 -4.05 -5.89 -3.05
N LEU A 9 -3.17 -4.91 -3.17
CA LEU A 9 -2.29 -4.76 -4.32
C LEU A 9 -0.86 -4.36 -3.93
N ALA A 10 0.09 -4.81 -4.74
CA ALA A 10 1.48 -4.39 -4.75
C ALA A 10 2.03 -4.60 -6.17
N HIS A 11 3.00 -3.80 -6.60
CA HIS A 11 3.67 -4.06 -7.86
C HIS A 11 4.75 -5.12 -7.72
N TYR A 12 4.86 -5.95 -8.75
CA TYR A 12 5.78 -7.07 -8.85
C TYR A 12 7.03 -6.72 -9.66
N ASP A 13 6.96 -5.69 -10.51
CA ASP A 13 8.10 -5.23 -11.29
C ASP A 13 9.05 -4.37 -10.47
N HIS A 14 10.27 -4.26 -10.99
CA HIS A 14 11.24 -3.23 -10.61
C HIS A 14 12.08 -2.85 -11.84
N LEU A 15 13.19 -2.13 -11.66
CA LEU A 15 13.95 -1.46 -12.73
C LEU A 15 14.89 -2.36 -13.56
N GLY A 16 15.07 -3.63 -13.20
CA GLY A 16 15.95 -4.55 -13.93
C GLY A 16 17.43 -4.35 -13.62
N THR A 17 18.21 -3.77 -14.54
CA THR A 17 19.69 -3.64 -14.41
C THR A 17 20.19 -2.23 -14.64
N ASP A 18 21.29 -1.84 -14.02
CA ASP A 18 21.95 -0.54 -14.22
C ASP A 18 22.81 -0.45 -15.50
N GLY A 19 22.91 -1.56 -16.25
CA GLY A 19 23.73 -1.66 -17.46
C GLY A 19 25.25 -1.82 -17.20
N LEU A 20 25.68 -1.82 -15.95
CA LEU A 20 27.07 -1.99 -15.49
C LEU A 20 27.29 -3.32 -14.76
N GLY A 21 26.29 -4.19 -14.74
CA GLY A 21 26.29 -5.49 -14.07
C GLY A 21 25.60 -5.48 -12.70
N GLY A 22 25.12 -4.32 -12.24
CA GLY A 22 24.27 -4.22 -11.07
C GLY A 22 22.82 -4.54 -11.39
N VAL A 23 22.16 -5.25 -10.46
CA VAL A 23 20.73 -5.58 -10.54
C VAL A 23 20.00 -4.73 -9.51
N PHE A 24 18.92 -4.09 -9.95
CA PHE A 24 17.96 -3.46 -9.06
C PHE A 24 17.08 -4.57 -8.48
N ASN A 25 17.44 -5.05 -7.28
CA ASN A 25 16.73 -6.17 -6.65
C ASN A 25 15.38 -5.76 -6.07
N GLY A 26 15.22 -4.50 -5.66
CA GLY A 26 13.93 -3.98 -5.20
C GLY A 26 13.43 -4.66 -3.93
N ALA A 27 14.33 -4.92 -2.97
CA ALA A 27 13.97 -5.64 -1.75
C ALA A 27 12.85 -4.93 -0.97
N ASP A 28 12.95 -3.62 -0.77
CA ASP A 28 11.84 -2.84 -0.21
C ASP A 28 10.89 -2.39 -1.31
N ASP A 29 11.40 -2.04 -2.50
CA ASP A 29 10.66 -1.51 -3.64
C ASP A 29 10.65 -2.48 -4.84
N ASN A 30 9.73 -3.44 -4.96
CA ASN A 30 8.64 -3.71 -4.04
C ASN A 30 8.44 -5.21 -3.77
N ALA A 31 9.55 -5.93 -3.61
CA ALA A 31 9.51 -7.30 -3.10
C ALA A 31 8.85 -7.36 -1.71
N SER A 32 9.05 -6.34 -0.85
CA SER A 32 8.41 -6.25 0.47
C SER A 32 6.87 -6.25 0.38
N GLY A 33 6.27 -5.42 -0.48
CA GLY A 33 4.81 -5.41 -0.69
C GLY A 33 4.32 -6.71 -1.31
N THR A 34 5.06 -7.24 -2.29
CA THR A 34 4.75 -8.51 -2.95
C THR A 34 4.70 -9.69 -1.97
N VAL A 35 5.69 -9.80 -1.08
CA VAL A 35 5.76 -10.85 -0.04
C VAL A 35 4.71 -10.61 1.03
N ALA A 36 4.47 -9.36 1.45
CA ALA A 36 3.39 -9.06 2.38
C ALA A 36 2.02 -9.53 1.86
N LEU A 37 1.73 -9.33 0.57
CA LEU A 37 0.50 -9.85 -0.06
C LEU A 37 0.38 -11.37 0.05
N LEU A 38 1.48 -12.10 -0.18
CA LEU A 38 1.51 -13.55 -0.08
C LEU A 38 1.21 -14.03 1.34
N GLU A 39 1.86 -13.43 2.34
CA GLU A 39 1.66 -13.75 3.76
C GLU A 39 0.26 -13.36 4.25
N ILE A 40 -0.29 -12.23 3.78
CA ILE A 40 -1.67 -11.83 4.05
C ILE A 40 -2.66 -12.85 3.47
N ALA A 41 -2.40 -13.35 2.25
CA ALA A 41 -3.23 -14.37 1.63
C ALA A 41 -3.23 -15.67 2.46
N GLU A 42 -2.05 -16.14 2.90
CA GLU A 42 -1.94 -17.30 3.80
C GLU A 42 -2.69 -17.06 5.12
N ALA A 43 -2.53 -15.89 5.73
CA ALA A 43 -3.23 -15.54 6.97
C ALA A 43 -4.77 -15.60 6.81
N PHE A 44 -5.33 -15.10 5.70
CA PHE A 44 -6.77 -15.22 5.42
C PHE A 44 -7.21 -16.66 5.18
N MET A 45 -6.36 -17.50 4.60
CA MET A 45 -6.65 -18.94 4.43
C MET A 45 -6.67 -19.70 5.75
N MET A 46 -5.91 -19.23 6.75
CA MET A 46 -5.87 -19.79 8.10
C MET A 46 -6.92 -19.19 9.04
N GLU A 47 -7.56 -18.08 8.65
CA GLU A 47 -8.54 -17.38 9.47
C GLU A 47 -9.79 -18.25 9.68
N LYS A 48 -10.21 -18.38 10.94
CA LYS A 48 -11.37 -19.20 11.31
C LYS A 48 -12.68 -18.44 11.16
N LYS A 49 -12.62 -17.11 11.29
CA LYS A 49 -13.79 -16.25 11.15
C LYS A 49 -14.00 -15.87 9.69
N ASN A 50 -15.21 -16.08 9.19
CA ASN A 50 -15.55 -15.59 7.85
C ASN A 50 -15.33 -14.05 7.80
N PRO A 51 -14.49 -13.55 6.86
CA PRO A 51 -14.20 -12.13 6.75
C PRO A 51 -15.41 -11.29 6.35
N GLY A 52 -16.50 -11.86 5.82
CA GLY A 52 -17.74 -11.14 5.48
C GLY A 52 -17.76 -10.52 4.08
N ARG A 53 -16.60 -10.08 3.58
CA ARG A 53 -16.33 -9.74 2.17
C ARG A 53 -15.28 -10.68 1.59
N SER A 54 -15.28 -10.85 0.27
CA SER A 54 -14.21 -11.57 -0.42
C SER A 54 -12.89 -10.80 -0.29
N ILE A 55 -11.77 -11.51 -0.27
CA ILE A 55 -10.43 -10.92 -0.33
C ILE A 55 -9.84 -11.22 -1.71
N GLY A 56 -9.39 -10.18 -2.40
CA GLY A 56 -8.65 -10.28 -3.66
C GLY A 56 -7.20 -9.91 -3.44
N ILE A 57 -6.28 -10.68 -4.02
CA ILE A 57 -4.84 -10.41 -3.99
C ILE A 57 -4.40 -10.12 -5.42
N LEU A 58 -3.80 -8.96 -5.66
CA LEU A 58 -3.47 -8.46 -6.99
C LEU A 58 -2.02 -7.99 -7.06
N TRP A 59 -1.17 -8.79 -7.69
CA TRP A 59 0.15 -8.31 -8.13
C TRP A 59 -0.01 -7.60 -9.46
N VAL A 60 0.35 -6.31 -9.50
CA VAL A 60 0.38 -5.51 -10.73
C VAL A 60 1.81 -5.42 -11.25
N SER A 61 1.98 -4.99 -12.49
CA SER A 61 3.29 -4.85 -13.13
C SER A 61 3.36 -3.56 -13.92
N ALA A 62 4.59 -3.13 -14.23
CA ALA A 62 4.91 -1.89 -14.91
C ALA A 62 4.43 -0.65 -14.13
N GLU A 63 4.54 -0.68 -12.79
CA GLU A 63 4.36 0.48 -11.91
C GLU A 63 5.43 1.52 -12.21
N GLU A 64 6.68 1.07 -12.20
CA GLU A 64 7.89 1.90 -12.23
C GLU A 64 8.01 2.77 -13.48
N ILE A 65 7.39 2.31 -14.57
CA ILE A 65 7.43 2.95 -15.88
C ILE A 65 6.11 3.62 -16.25
N GLY A 66 5.09 3.60 -15.38
CA GLY A 66 3.85 4.34 -15.60
C GLY A 66 2.54 3.74 -15.08
N LEU A 67 2.54 2.89 -14.06
CA LEU A 67 1.33 2.32 -13.43
C LEU A 67 0.46 1.48 -14.38
N TYR A 68 1.05 0.88 -15.43
CA TYR A 68 0.27 0.31 -16.52
C TYR A 68 -0.62 -0.86 -16.06
N GLY A 69 -0.11 -1.73 -15.18
CA GLY A 69 -0.86 -2.87 -14.67
C GLY A 69 -2.06 -2.45 -13.81
N SER A 70 -1.86 -1.53 -12.86
CA SER A 70 -2.96 -1.06 -12.01
C SER A 70 -3.98 -0.23 -12.80
N GLN A 71 -3.52 0.57 -13.77
CA GLN A 71 -4.41 1.32 -14.64
C GLN A 71 -5.29 0.37 -15.46
N TYR A 72 -4.68 -0.64 -16.09
CA TYR A 72 -5.43 -1.62 -16.88
C TYR A 72 -6.47 -2.35 -16.04
N PHE A 73 -6.11 -2.80 -14.83
CA PHE A 73 -7.05 -3.47 -13.93
C PHE A 73 -8.19 -2.55 -13.48
N ALA A 74 -7.90 -1.31 -13.09
CA ALA A 74 -8.93 -0.35 -12.67
C ALA A 74 -9.90 0.01 -13.82
N ASP A 75 -9.41 0.02 -15.06
CA ASP A 75 -10.22 0.18 -16.26
C ASP A 75 -11.06 -1.07 -16.58
N HIS A 76 -10.53 -2.27 -16.34
CA HIS A 76 -11.14 -3.56 -16.69
C HIS A 76 -11.18 -4.54 -15.50
N PRO A 77 -11.90 -4.21 -14.41
CA PRO A 77 -11.85 -5.02 -13.21
C PRO A 77 -12.60 -6.34 -13.40
N LEU A 78 -12.14 -7.39 -12.70
CA LEU A 78 -12.76 -8.73 -12.73
C LEU A 78 -14.14 -8.77 -12.03
N VAL A 79 -14.44 -7.75 -11.22
CA VAL A 79 -15.75 -7.53 -10.59
C VAL A 79 -16.21 -6.11 -10.90
N ALA A 80 -17.53 -5.87 -10.83
CA ALA A 80 -18.06 -4.53 -11.00
C ALA A 80 -17.42 -3.55 -9.98
N ARG A 81 -17.11 -2.33 -10.40
CA ARG A 81 -16.34 -1.36 -9.58
C ARG A 81 -17.05 -1.05 -8.26
N GLU A 82 -18.38 -0.95 -8.29
CA GLU A 82 -19.23 -0.75 -7.13
C GLU A 82 -19.20 -1.90 -6.11
N ASN A 83 -18.69 -3.07 -6.52
CA ASN A 83 -18.47 -4.21 -5.64
C ASN A 83 -17.05 -4.25 -5.06
N ILE A 84 -16.17 -3.30 -5.39
CA ILE A 84 -14.85 -3.18 -4.76
C ILE A 84 -15.02 -2.25 -3.55
N ALA A 85 -15.04 -2.83 -2.34
CA ALA A 85 -15.25 -2.08 -1.10
C ALA A 85 -14.07 -1.18 -0.76
N ALA A 86 -12.85 -1.67 -0.98
CA ALA A 86 -11.62 -0.90 -0.84
C ALA A 86 -10.48 -1.56 -1.62
N ALA A 87 -9.51 -0.75 -2.04
CA ALA A 87 -8.22 -1.20 -2.54
C ALA A 87 -7.10 -0.79 -1.55
N ILE A 88 -6.32 -1.74 -1.07
CA ILE A 88 -5.26 -1.58 -0.07
C ILE A 88 -3.92 -1.83 -0.76
N ASN A 89 -3.21 -0.75 -1.07
CA ASN A 89 -1.91 -0.76 -1.75
C ASN A 89 -0.76 -0.84 -0.74
N LEU A 90 0.17 -1.77 -0.96
CA LEU A 90 1.40 -1.94 -0.16
C LEU A 90 2.60 -1.71 -1.07
N ASP A 91 3.40 -0.70 -0.73
CA ASP A 91 4.59 -0.34 -1.50
C ASP A 91 5.65 0.26 -0.56
N MET A 92 6.82 -0.41 -0.53
CA MET A 92 7.90 -0.18 0.43
C MET A 92 7.42 -0.31 1.88
N VAL A 93 7.31 -1.54 2.40
CA VAL A 93 6.76 -1.81 3.75
C VAL A 93 7.73 -2.54 4.68
N GLY A 94 8.96 -2.76 4.24
CA GLY A 94 9.95 -3.60 4.88
C GLY A 94 11.07 -2.89 5.63
N ARG A 95 11.15 -1.54 5.59
CA ARG A 95 12.29 -0.80 6.18
C ARG A 95 11.93 0.19 7.28
N THR A 96 12.89 0.44 8.16
CA THR A 96 12.87 1.48 9.20
C THR A 96 13.95 2.53 8.94
N LYS A 97 13.74 3.75 9.43
CA LYS A 97 14.67 4.87 9.26
C LYS A 97 16.01 4.57 9.91
N THR A 98 17.07 4.64 9.14
CA THR A 98 18.45 4.57 9.63
C THR A 98 19.12 5.94 9.66
N LYS A 99 20.29 6.06 10.31
CA LYS A 99 21.05 7.31 10.33
C LYS A 99 21.57 7.67 8.95
N GLU A 100 21.93 6.68 8.16
CA GLU A 100 22.42 6.84 6.80
C GLU A 100 21.33 7.39 5.86
N ASP A 101 20.05 7.17 6.19
CA ASP A 101 18.94 7.77 5.45
C ASP A 101 18.79 9.27 5.73
N GLU A 102 19.31 9.80 6.85
CA GLU A 102 19.23 11.23 7.19
C GLU A 102 20.05 12.10 6.25
N ALA A 103 21.12 11.54 5.67
CA ALA A 103 21.97 12.22 4.71
C ALA A 103 21.46 12.09 3.26
N SER A 104 20.41 11.29 3.02
CA SER A 104 19.90 11.04 1.68
C SER A 104 18.97 12.15 1.21
N THR A 105 19.20 12.62 -0.01
CA THR A 105 18.27 13.52 -0.73
C THR A 105 17.35 12.76 -1.69
N ARG A 106 17.36 11.41 -1.67
CA ARG A 106 16.46 10.59 -2.50
C ARG A 106 15.01 10.74 -2.05
N SER A 107 14.11 10.60 -3.00
CA SER A 107 12.89 11.41 -3.03
C SER A 107 11.93 11.22 -1.86
N GLY A 108 11.95 12.13 -0.89
CA GLY A 108 10.73 12.85 -0.56
C GLY A 108 9.98 12.53 0.73
N LEU A 109 10.58 11.77 1.64
CA LEU A 109 10.52 11.94 3.10
C LEU A 109 11.10 10.65 3.65
N THR A 110 12.22 10.78 4.37
CA THR A 110 12.88 9.72 5.16
C THR A 110 11.86 8.75 5.70
N ILE A 111 12.17 7.45 5.64
CA ILE A 111 11.39 6.43 6.34
C ILE A 111 11.00 6.95 7.72
N GLN A 112 9.80 6.65 8.17
CA GLN A 112 9.45 6.95 9.54
C GLN A 112 10.01 5.89 10.48
N GLY A 113 10.80 6.33 11.47
CA GLY A 113 11.35 5.44 12.48
C GLY A 113 10.27 4.83 13.38
N GLY A 114 10.59 3.66 13.96
CA GLY A 114 9.79 3.02 14.99
C GLY A 114 8.37 2.66 14.52
N ASP A 115 7.36 3.16 15.22
CA ASP A 115 5.94 2.82 15.03
C ASP A 115 5.23 3.68 13.95
N SER A 116 6.01 4.39 13.16
CA SER A 116 5.73 5.05 11.88
C SER A 116 4.99 4.29 10.77
N VAL A 117 3.92 4.80 10.16
CA VAL A 117 3.50 4.36 8.81
C VAL A 117 2.99 5.56 7.99
N LYS A 118 3.41 5.69 6.72
CA LYS A 118 2.80 6.64 5.78
C LYS A 118 1.46 6.07 5.34
N VAL A 119 0.42 6.90 5.41
CA VAL A 119 -0.94 6.51 5.01
C VAL A 119 -1.48 7.52 4.00
N ILE A 120 -1.83 7.02 2.82
CA ILE A 120 -2.62 7.75 1.81
C ILE A 120 -4.00 7.08 1.71
N GLY A 121 -5.06 7.87 1.66
CA GLY A 121 -6.45 7.34 1.57
C GLY A 121 -7.51 8.25 2.18
N GLY A 122 -7.07 9.21 3.00
CA GLY A 122 -7.97 10.04 3.83
C GLY A 122 -8.86 11.04 3.10
N LEU A 123 -8.80 11.06 1.78
CA LEU A 123 -9.56 12.02 0.99
C LEU A 123 -10.85 11.48 0.41
N GLN A 124 -11.06 10.16 0.32
CA GLN A 124 -12.22 9.57 -0.39
C GLN A 124 -13.31 8.98 0.52
N SER A 125 -12.97 8.38 1.65
CA SER A 125 -13.92 7.65 2.51
C SER A 125 -13.63 7.84 4.00
N LYS A 126 -14.56 8.45 4.73
CA LYS A 126 -14.45 8.68 6.18
C LYS A 126 -14.50 7.37 6.96
N VAL A 127 -15.41 6.48 6.58
CA VAL A 127 -15.55 5.18 7.26
C VAL A 127 -14.31 4.29 7.08
N LEU A 128 -13.69 4.31 5.90
CA LEU A 128 -12.44 3.60 5.67
C LEU A 128 -11.32 4.14 6.57
N MET A 129 -11.28 5.46 6.77
CA MET A 129 -10.33 6.09 7.68
C MET A 129 -10.60 5.75 9.14
N GLU A 130 -11.85 5.74 9.59
CA GLU A 130 -12.20 5.33 10.96
C GLU A 130 -11.71 3.90 11.25
N ILE A 131 -11.90 2.97 10.30
CA ILE A 131 -11.39 1.60 10.40
C ILE A 131 -9.85 1.59 10.47
N ASN A 132 -9.19 2.36 9.61
CA ASN A 132 -7.73 2.49 9.60
C ASN A 132 -7.20 3.02 10.94
N GLU A 133 -7.76 4.11 11.47
CA GLU A 133 -7.29 4.74 12.73
C GLU A 133 -7.49 3.81 13.93
N SER A 134 -8.63 3.11 14.02
CA SER A 134 -8.85 2.09 15.05
C SER A 134 -7.78 0.99 14.95
N THR A 135 -7.49 0.54 13.72
CA THR A 135 -6.53 -0.54 13.50
C THR A 135 -5.09 -0.11 13.80
N LEU A 136 -4.72 1.14 13.51
CA LEU A 136 -3.44 1.74 13.88
C LEU A 136 -3.27 1.76 15.41
N ALA A 137 -4.27 2.27 16.12
CA ALA A 137 -4.26 2.33 17.58
C ALA A 137 -4.10 0.93 18.20
N GLU A 138 -4.85 -0.06 17.71
CA GLU A 138 -4.75 -1.45 18.16
C GLU A 138 -3.41 -2.11 17.83
N SER A 139 -2.73 -1.66 16.78
CA SER A 139 -1.44 -2.20 16.33
C SER A 139 -0.25 -1.47 16.96
N GLY A 140 -0.50 -0.44 17.79
CA GLY A 140 0.54 0.44 18.31
C GLY A 140 1.36 1.06 17.19
N LEU A 141 0.69 1.51 16.13
CA LEU A 141 1.27 2.25 15.00
C LEU A 141 0.69 3.66 14.95
N VAL A 142 1.48 4.60 14.45
CA VAL A 142 1.08 5.99 14.23
C VAL A 142 1.02 6.25 12.73
N GLY A 143 -0.15 6.67 12.25
CA GLY A 143 -0.35 7.07 10.86
C GLY A 143 0.20 8.46 10.59
N ASN A 144 0.94 8.62 9.50
CA ASN A 144 1.37 9.92 8.98
C ASN A 144 0.62 10.24 7.70
N TYR A 145 -0.21 11.28 7.80
CA TYR A 145 -1.14 11.69 6.76
C TYR A 145 -0.63 12.87 5.92
N LYS A 146 0.60 13.34 6.11
CA LYS A 146 1.19 14.47 5.36
C LYS A 146 1.10 14.27 3.83
N TYR A 147 1.18 13.01 3.40
CA TYR A 147 1.16 12.62 1.99
C TYR A 147 -0.22 12.68 1.33
N ASN A 148 -1.27 13.00 2.08
CA ASN A 148 -2.60 13.30 1.53
C ASN A 148 -2.72 14.73 0.98
N ASN A 149 -1.65 15.54 1.01
CA ASN A 149 -1.69 16.89 0.47
C ASN A 149 -1.69 16.88 -1.08
N LEU A 150 -2.84 17.18 -1.69
CA LEU A 150 -3.01 17.24 -3.15
C LEU A 150 -2.18 18.33 -3.82
N THR A 151 -1.82 19.38 -3.08
CA THR A 151 -1.03 20.51 -3.60
C THR A 151 0.45 20.41 -3.23
N ASP A 152 0.92 19.29 -2.69
CA ASP A 152 2.35 19.09 -2.45
C ASP A 152 3.11 19.12 -3.80
N PRO A 153 4.19 19.92 -3.93
CA PRO A 153 4.92 20.04 -5.19
C PRO A 153 5.52 18.72 -5.68
N ASN A 154 5.80 17.78 -4.78
CA ASN A 154 6.30 16.44 -5.13
C ASN A 154 5.19 15.46 -5.48
N ARG A 155 3.91 15.86 -5.34
CA ARG A 155 2.73 15.10 -5.74
C ARG A 155 2.66 13.67 -5.16
N TYR A 156 3.12 13.46 -3.92
CA TYR A 156 3.17 12.13 -3.29
C TYR A 156 1.85 11.34 -3.33
N PHE A 157 0.71 12.04 -3.25
CA PHE A 157 -0.60 11.41 -3.38
C PHE A 157 -0.78 10.61 -4.68
N PHE A 158 -0.04 10.94 -5.75
CA PHE A 158 -0.21 10.39 -7.09
C PHE A 158 0.87 9.39 -7.51
N ARG A 159 1.79 9.00 -6.60
CA ARG A 159 3.04 8.29 -6.93
C ARG A 159 3.02 6.77 -6.65
N SER A 160 1.87 6.11 -6.71
CA SER A 160 1.79 4.64 -6.60
C SER A 160 0.46 4.13 -7.15
N ASP A 161 0.30 2.81 -7.27
CA ASP A 161 -0.81 2.12 -7.94
C ASP A 161 -2.20 2.42 -7.39
N HIS A 162 -2.32 2.83 -6.11
CA HIS A 162 -3.61 3.21 -5.52
C HIS A 162 -4.31 4.31 -6.33
N ILE A 163 -3.55 5.17 -7.03
CA ILE A 163 -4.13 6.28 -7.80
C ILE A 163 -5.01 5.80 -8.95
N SER A 164 -4.69 4.64 -9.54
CA SER A 164 -5.48 4.02 -10.61
C SER A 164 -6.89 3.67 -10.13
N PHE A 165 -7.01 3.23 -8.87
CA PHE A 165 -8.28 2.91 -8.22
C PHE A 165 -9.00 4.17 -7.73
N ALA A 166 -8.28 5.08 -7.08
CA ALA A 166 -8.84 6.33 -6.58
C ALA A 166 -9.52 7.14 -7.70
N ARG A 167 -8.90 7.22 -8.90
CA ARG A 167 -9.47 7.88 -10.09
C ARG A 167 -10.79 7.26 -10.58
N LYS A 168 -11.09 6.03 -10.19
CA LYS A 168 -12.35 5.32 -10.49
C LYS A 168 -13.35 5.38 -9.34
N ASP A 169 -13.11 6.26 -8.36
CA ASP A 169 -13.92 6.41 -7.15
C ASP A 169 -14.01 5.12 -6.33
N ILE A 170 -12.98 4.29 -6.37
CA ILE A 170 -12.83 3.15 -5.47
C ILE A 170 -12.10 3.66 -4.22
N PRO A 171 -12.62 3.46 -3.00
CA PRO A 171 -11.93 3.84 -1.76
C PRO A 171 -10.55 3.17 -1.66
N VAL A 172 -9.52 3.94 -1.30
CA VAL A 172 -8.15 3.40 -1.21
C VAL A 172 -7.51 3.64 0.15
N LEU A 173 -6.64 2.71 0.55
CA LEU A 173 -5.60 2.90 1.55
C LEU A 173 -4.27 2.53 0.91
N PHE A 174 -3.25 3.34 1.10
CA PHE A 174 -1.89 3.07 0.65
C PHE A 174 -0.94 3.21 1.83
N TYR A 175 -0.22 2.12 2.10
CA TYR A 175 0.77 2.01 3.16
C TYR A 175 2.17 1.90 2.59
N SER A 176 3.07 2.65 3.23
CA SER A 176 4.49 2.69 2.91
C SER A 176 5.27 3.10 4.16
N THR A 177 6.51 2.67 4.27
CA THR A 177 7.47 3.17 5.26
C THR A 177 8.16 4.42 4.75
N GLY A 178 8.13 4.70 3.43
CA GLY A 178 8.73 5.85 2.77
C GLY A 178 10.02 5.50 2.01
N THR A 179 10.56 6.46 1.27
CA THR A 179 11.79 6.25 0.51
C THR A 179 13.03 6.27 1.42
N HIS A 180 14.04 5.47 1.07
CA HIS A 180 15.33 5.38 1.76
C HIS A 180 16.51 5.69 0.82
N ARG A 181 17.74 5.66 1.34
CA ARG A 181 18.98 5.95 0.57
C ARG A 181 19.23 5.00 -0.61
N ASP A 182 18.65 3.81 -0.56
CA ASP A 182 18.82 2.76 -1.57
C ASP A 182 17.65 2.71 -2.57
N TYR A 183 16.66 3.60 -2.45
CA TYR A 183 15.53 3.67 -3.38
C TYR A 183 16.01 3.85 -4.83
N HIS A 184 15.53 2.97 -5.72
CA HIS A 184 15.96 2.84 -7.12
C HIS A 184 17.47 2.62 -7.28
N MET A 185 18.08 1.86 -6.36
CA MET A 185 19.51 1.52 -6.39
C MET A 185 19.73 0.03 -6.22
N VAL A 186 20.88 -0.43 -6.74
CA VAL A 186 21.36 -1.82 -6.58
C VAL A 186 21.58 -2.22 -5.12
N GLY A 187 21.61 -1.25 -4.20
CA GLY A 187 21.72 -1.46 -2.76
C GLY A 187 20.40 -1.74 -2.06
N ASP A 188 19.26 -1.73 -2.77
CA ASP A 188 17.98 -2.17 -2.19
C ASP A 188 17.91 -3.69 -2.17
N VAL A 189 18.55 -4.27 -1.17
CA VAL A 189 18.79 -5.71 -1.00
C VAL A 189 18.15 -6.23 0.28
N GLU A 190 17.96 -7.55 0.38
CA GLU A 190 17.30 -8.21 1.50
C GLU A 190 17.90 -7.82 2.86
N GLU A 191 19.23 -7.73 2.94
CA GLU A 191 19.97 -7.42 4.17
C GLU A 191 19.69 -6.00 4.70
N SER A 192 19.08 -5.15 3.87
CA SER A 192 18.71 -3.79 4.23
C SER A 192 17.32 -3.68 4.86
N LEU A 193 16.55 -4.77 4.86
CA LEU A 193 15.20 -4.84 5.44
C LEU A 193 15.23 -4.93 6.98
N ASP A 194 14.24 -4.30 7.60
CA ASP A 194 13.92 -4.45 9.01
C ASP A 194 12.78 -5.46 9.15
N TYR A 195 13.13 -6.73 9.35
CA TYR A 195 12.15 -7.82 9.42
C TYR A 195 11.18 -7.70 10.61
N GLU A 196 11.56 -7.04 11.71
CA GLU A 196 10.64 -6.81 12.83
C GLU A 196 9.57 -5.80 12.43
N LYS A 197 9.98 -4.69 11.82
CA LYS A 197 9.06 -3.70 11.27
C LYS A 197 8.21 -4.28 10.16
N PHE A 198 8.81 -5.05 9.26
CA PHE A 198 8.12 -5.69 8.14
C PHE A 198 7.00 -6.59 8.63
N LEU A 199 7.28 -7.48 9.59
CA LEU A 199 6.26 -8.33 10.22
C LEU A 199 5.14 -7.51 10.88
N LYS A 200 5.50 -6.43 11.59
CA LYS A 200 4.51 -5.54 12.23
C LYS A 200 3.61 -4.87 11.18
N MET A 201 4.18 -4.40 10.08
CA MET A 201 3.47 -3.81 8.95
C MET A 201 2.55 -4.82 8.26
N THR A 202 3.01 -6.03 7.97
CA THR A 202 2.20 -7.10 7.36
C THR A 202 1.01 -7.48 8.23
N ARG A 203 1.22 -7.65 9.55
CA ARG A 203 0.13 -7.92 10.51
C ARG A 203 -0.88 -6.78 10.59
N PHE A 204 -0.40 -5.54 10.58
CA PHE A 204 -1.26 -4.36 10.53
C PHE A 204 -2.11 -4.35 9.26
N CYS A 205 -1.51 -4.55 8.08
CA CYS A 205 -2.21 -4.57 6.80
C CYS A 205 -3.23 -5.71 6.71
N TYR A 206 -2.90 -6.90 7.21
CA TYR A 206 -3.86 -8.01 7.39
C TYR A 206 -5.06 -7.55 8.21
N LYS A 207 -4.81 -6.97 9.40
CA LYS A 207 -5.85 -6.57 10.32
C LYS A 207 -6.75 -5.45 9.76
N VAL A 208 -6.18 -4.52 9.00
CA VAL A 208 -6.95 -3.48 8.30
C VAL A 208 -7.96 -4.13 7.35
N GLY A 209 -7.52 -4.98 6.42
CA GLY A 209 -8.46 -5.58 5.48
C GLY A 209 -9.41 -6.57 6.12
N LEU A 210 -9.03 -7.25 7.22
CA LEU A 210 -9.97 -8.04 8.02
C LEU A 210 -11.07 -7.16 8.63
N ASN A 211 -10.70 -6.02 9.23
CA ASN A 211 -11.66 -5.08 9.80
C ASN A 211 -12.55 -4.44 8.72
N VAL A 212 -11.99 -4.10 7.55
CA VAL A 212 -12.76 -3.63 6.40
C VAL A 212 -13.71 -4.72 5.91
N ALA A 213 -13.26 -5.96 5.81
CA ALA A 213 -14.10 -7.06 5.36
C ALA A 213 -15.27 -7.30 6.33
N GLN A 214 -15.00 -7.24 7.65
CA GLN A 214 -15.99 -7.52 8.69
C GLN A 214 -16.95 -6.35 8.97
N TYR A 215 -16.64 -5.14 8.51
CA TYR A 215 -17.48 -3.97 8.73
C TYR A 215 -18.88 -4.17 8.12
N SER A 216 -19.92 -4.15 8.94
CA SER A 216 -21.28 -4.50 8.48
C SER A 216 -21.98 -3.41 7.67
N GLY A 217 -21.44 -2.19 7.65
CA GLY A 217 -21.96 -1.07 6.87
C GLY A 217 -21.39 -1.01 5.45
N SER A 218 -21.75 0.04 4.73
CA SER A 218 -21.21 0.37 3.40
C SER A 218 -19.94 1.21 3.54
N ILE A 219 -18.88 0.84 2.83
CA ILE A 219 -17.68 1.67 2.69
C ILE A 219 -17.98 2.74 1.64
N LYS A 220 -18.49 3.89 2.09
CA LYS A 220 -18.96 4.96 1.20
C LYS A 220 -17.81 5.80 0.66
N VAL A 221 -17.95 6.24 -0.58
CA VAL A 221 -17.11 7.28 -1.19
C VAL A 221 -17.76 8.63 -0.89
N ASP A 222 -17.24 9.34 0.10
CA ASP A 222 -17.74 10.66 0.50
C ASP A 222 -17.31 11.76 -0.48
N ASN A 223 -16.09 11.65 -1.01
CA ASN A 223 -15.45 12.64 -1.88
C ASN A 223 -14.86 11.94 -3.11
N PRO A 224 -15.66 11.71 -4.16
CA PRO A 224 -15.18 11.06 -5.38
C PRO A 224 -14.10 11.90 -6.06
N MET A 225 -13.01 11.25 -6.44
CA MET A 225 -11.87 11.89 -7.13
C MET A 225 -12.24 12.31 -8.56
N SER A 226 -13.23 11.66 -9.17
CA SER A 226 -13.78 12.08 -10.47
C SER A 226 -14.34 13.51 -10.48
N LYS A 227 -14.50 14.13 -9.30
CA LYS A 227 -14.98 15.52 -9.13
C LYS A 227 -13.91 16.51 -8.65
N TRP A 228 -12.66 16.07 -8.48
CA TRP A 228 -11.57 16.93 -8.02
C TRP A 228 -11.01 17.80 -9.13
#